data_AF-A0A955KV32-F1
#
_entry.id   AF-A0A955KV32-F1
#
_cell.length_a   1.000
_cell.length_b   1.000
_cell.length_c   1.000
_cell.angle_alpha   90.00
_cell.angle_beta   90.00
_cell.angle_gamma   90.00
#
_symmetry.space_group_name_H-M   'P 1'
#
loop_
_entity.id
_entity.type
_entity.pdbx_description
1 polymer ?
#
loop_
_entity_poly.entity_id
_entity_poly.type
_entity_poly.pdbx_seq_one_letter_code
_entity_poly.pdbx_strand_id
1 'polypeptide(L)'
;MENFQSLLILMVTVWVAGKLFRAIRLPVIFGELLGGVIVGPMVLGLIDPGSHTVELLAELGIFFLMFHSGLEADPHELAKASKKSLLIAAGGIILPFIGGYFIATAFGQTMVSA
;
A
#
# COMPACT_ATOMS: atom_id res chain seq x y z
N MET A 1 1.09 22.89 13.05
CA MET A 1 2.24 23.30 12.21
C MET A 1 3.09 22.06 12.05
N GLU A 2 3.11 21.48 10.86
CA GLU A 2 4.03 20.38 10.61
C GLU A 2 5.46 20.88 10.65
N ASN A 3 6.30 20.19 11.40
CA ASN A 3 7.71 20.53 11.49
C ASN A 3 8.42 19.80 10.35
N PHE A 4 9.18 20.53 9.54
CA PHE A 4 10.06 19.98 8.49
C PHE A 4 10.91 18.78 8.98
N GLN A 5 11.23 18.77 10.27
CA GLN A 5 11.89 17.68 10.97
C GLN A 5 11.17 16.33 10.82
N SER A 6 9.84 16.29 10.92
CA SER A 6 9.06 15.06 10.78
C SER A 6 9.19 14.45 9.38
N LEU A 7 9.13 15.28 8.33
CA LEU A 7 9.34 14.83 6.96
C LEU A 7 10.76 14.30 6.74
N LEU A 8 11.76 14.97 7.32
CA LEU A 8 13.16 14.53 7.25
C LEU A 8 13.34 13.19 7.95
N ILE A 9 12.77 13.02 9.15
CA ILE A 9 12.80 11.75 9.90
C ILE A 9 12.11 10.65 9.07
N LEU A 10 10.93 10.91 8.52
CA LEU A 10 10.19 9.96 7.69
C LEU A 10 11.05 9.51 6.49
N MET A 11 11.58 10.46 5.73
CA MET A 11 12.35 10.18 4.52
C MET A 11 13.65 9.43 4.81
N VAL A 12 14.40 9.84 5.85
CA VAL A 12 15.63 9.14 6.26
C VAL A 12 15.31 7.74 6.76
N THR A 13 14.26 7.57 7.56
CA THR A 13 13.87 6.27 8.11
C THR A 13 13.51 5.29 6.99
N VAL A 14 12.61 5.70 6.09
CA VAL A 14 12.16 4.87 4.96
C VAL A 14 13.35 4.51 4.07
N TRP A 15 14.24 5.46 3.76
CA TRP A 15 15.44 5.20 2.96
C TRP A 15 16.41 4.21 3.63
N VAL A 16 16.70 4.40 4.92
CA VAL A 16 17.58 3.50 5.69
C VAL A 16 16.97 2.10 5.79
N ALA A 17 15.69 2.01 6.12
CA ALA A 17 14.98 0.73 6.26
C ALA A 17 14.92 -0.02 4.93
N GLY A 18 14.60 0.67 3.83
CA GLY A 18 14.63 0.09 2.48
C GLY A 18 16.03 -0.39 2.07
N LYS A 19 17.08 0.38 2.40
CA LYS A 19 18.47 -0.02 2.17
C LYS A 19 18.87 -1.25 2.99
N LEU A 20 18.44 -1.32 4.26
CA LEU A 20 18.68 -2.46 5.12
C LEU A 20 18.00 -3.72 4.57
N PHE A 21 16.73 -3.62 4.18
CA PHE A 21 15.97 -4.73 3.59
C PHE A 21 16.60 -5.23 2.29
N ARG A 22 17.08 -4.29 1.45
CA ARG A 22 17.88 -4.64 0.27
C ARG A 22 19.15 -5.40 0.63
N ALA A 23 19.87 -4.98 1.68
CA ALA A 23 21.11 -5.63 2.11
C ALA A 23 20.89 -7.09 2.56
N ILE A 24 19.74 -7.37 3.19
CA ILE A 24 19.34 -8.73 3.61
C ILE A 24 18.54 -9.49 2.54
N ARG A 25 18.50 -9.00 1.29
CA ARG A 25 17.80 -9.61 0.14
C ARG A 25 16.28 -9.77 0.33
N LEU A 26 15.66 -8.88 1.10
CA LEU A 26 14.20 -8.79 1.20
C LEU A 26 13.66 -7.68 0.27
N PRO A 27 12.38 -7.75 -0.15
CA PRO A 27 11.78 -6.70 -0.94
C PRO A 27 11.80 -5.37 -0.19
N VAL A 28 12.26 -4.31 -0.87
CA VAL A 28 12.51 -2.98 -0.30
C VAL A 28 11.27 -2.40 0.35
N ILE A 29 10.10 -2.56 -0.28
CA ILE A 29 8.82 -2.04 0.18
C ILE A 29 8.46 -2.52 1.60
N PHE A 30 8.84 -3.74 1.99
CA PHE A 30 8.61 -4.21 3.35
C PHE A 30 9.41 -3.40 4.38
N GLY A 31 10.63 -3.01 4.04
CA GLY A 31 11.45 -2.15 4.89
C GLY A 31 10.87 -0.75 5.01
N GLU A 32 10.39 -0.19 3.90
CA GLU A 32 9.76 1.13 3.86
C GLU A 32 8.47 1.17 4.71
N LEU A 33 7.62 0.14 4.58
CA LEU A 33 6.39 0.00 5.40
C LEU A 33 6.71 -0.18 6.89
N LEU A 34 7.67 -1.04 7.23
CA LEU A 34 8.10 -1.24 8.62
C LEU A 34 8.71 0.03 9.21
N GLY A 35 9.52 0.75 8.42
CA GLY A 35 10.06 2.05 8.80
C GLY A 35 8.94 3.02 9.18
N GLY A 36 7.91 3.12 8.34
CA GLY A 36 6.71 3.91 8.60
C GLY A 36 5.97 3.49 9.88
N VAL A 37 5.78 2.19 10.11
CA VAL A 37 5.16 1.66 11.34
C VAL A 37 5.96 2.06 12.59
N ILE A 38 7.29 2.01 12.51
CA ILE A 38 8.18 2.34 13.64
C ILE A 38 8.11 3.84 13.97
N VAL A 39 8.17 4.74 12.98
CA VAL A 39 8.13 6.19 13.26
C VAL A 39 6.72 6.72 13.48
N GLY A 40 5.71 5.98 13.03
CA GLY A 40 4.30 6.30 13.22
C GLY A 40 3.81 6.11 14.67
N PRO A 41 2.52 6.40 14.91
CA PRO A 41 1.92 6.41 16.25
C PRO A 41 1.90 5.06 16.94
N MET A 42 2.04 3.95 16.20
CA MET A 42 2.04 2.61 16.79
C MET A 42 3.27 2.31 17.64
N VAL A 43 4.42 2.96 17.38
CA VAL A 43 5.67 2.67 18.09
C VAL A 43 6.31 3.92 18.68
N LEU A 44 6.76 4.88 17.85
CA LEU A 44 7.48 6.07 18.35
C LEU A 44 6.61 7.34 18.39
N GLY A 45 5.55 7.42 17.60
CA GLY A 45 4.65 8.59 17.56
C GLY A 45 5.30 9.89 17.10
N LEU A 46 6.36 9.80 16.28
CA LEU A 46 7.07 10.96 15.75
C LEU A 46 6.38 11.59 14.54
N ILE A 47 5.58 10.79 13.84
CA ILE A 47 4.86 11.20 12.64
C ILE A 47 3.36 11.07 12.90
N ASP A 48 2.63 12.17 12.64
CA ASP A 48 1.17 12.17 12.61
C ASP A 48 0.69 11.82 11.18
N PRO A 49 0.11 10.63 10.96
CA PRO A 49 -0.38 10.24 9.64
C PRO A 49 -1.59 11.05 9.19
N GLY A 50 -2.32 11.71 10.11
CA GLY A 50 -3.46 12.58 9.78
C GLY A 50 -3.07 14.02 9.47
N SER A 51 -1.76 14.30 9.37
CA SER A 51 -1.28 15.63 9.01
C SER A 51 -1.41 15.88 7.50
N HIS A 52 -1.89 17.07 7.15
CA HIS A 52 -2.30 17.41 5.78
C HIS A 52 -1.19 17.20 4.73
N THR A 53 0.07 17.47 5.08
CA THR A 53 1.20 17.34 4.13
C THR A 53 1.57 15.87 3.93
N VAL A 54 1.57 15.06 5.00
CA VAL A 54 1.85 13.62 4.90
C VAL A 54 0.76 12.92 4.08
N GLU A 55 -0.51 13.26 4.32
CA GLU A 55 -1.64 12.77 3.54
C GLU A 55 -1.53 13.16 2.06
N LEU A 56 -1.28 14.44 1.77
CA LEU A 56 -1.10 14.92 0.39
C LEU A 56 0.09 14.25 -0.31
N LEU A 57 1.22 14.08 0.37
CA LEU A 57 2.39 13.40 -0.18
C LEU A 57 2.12 11.91 -0.43
N ALA A 58 1.36 11.25 0.44
CA ALA A 58 0.96 9.86 0.25
C ALA A 58 0.02 9.70 -0.96
N GLU A 59 -0.98 10.58 -1.10
CA GLU A 59 -1.87 10.61 -2.26
C GLU A 59 -1.10 10.85 -3.56
N LEU A 60 -0.20 11.84 -3.57
CA LEU A 60 0.66 12.11 -4.72
C LEU A 60 1.57 10.92 -5.03
N GLY A 61 2.15 10.28 -4.03
CA GLY A 61 2.99 9.10 -4.20
C GLY A 61 2.25 7.93 -4.85
N ILE A 62 1.04 7.61 -4.35
CA ILE A 62 0.17 6.57 -4.91
C ILE A 62 -0.28 6.95 -6.32
N PHE A 63 -0.65 8.21 -6.54
CA PHE A 63 -1.02 8.71 -7.86
C PHE A 63 0.11 8.53 -8.87
N PHE A 64 1.33 8.96 -8.55
CA PHE A 64 2.49 8.81 -9.44
C PHE A 64 2.85 7.35 -9.65
N LEU A 65 2.73 6.49 -8.65
CA LEU A 65 2.96 5.05 -8.79
C LEU A 65 1.97 4.40 -9.76
N MET A 66 0.68 4.70 -9.61
CA MET A 66 -0.37 4.17 -10.50
C MET A 66 -0.27 4.76 -11.90
N PHE A 67 0.06 6.05 -12.01
CA PHE A 67 0.30 6.69 -13.30
C PHE A 67 1.49 6.07 -14.02
N HIS A 68 2.62 5.90 -13.33
CA HIS A 68 3.80 5.26 -13.89
C HIS A 68 3.54 3.81 -14.32
N SER A 69 2.86 3.02 -13.47
CA SER A 69 2.44 1.66 -13.83
C SER A 69 1.51 1.64 -15.04
N GLY A 70 0.66 2.65 -15.21
CA GLY A 70 -0.19 2.81 -16.39
C GLY A 70 0.60 3.16 -17.66
N LEU A 71 1.66 3.96 -17.55
CA LEU A 71 2.55 4.32 -18.66
C LEU A 71 3.42 3.14 -19.13
N GLU A 72 3.79 2.24 -18.24
CA GLU A 72 4.54 1.01 -18.58
C GLU A 72 3.67 -0.06 -19.25
N ALA A 73 2.34 0.02 -19.13
CA ALA A 73 1.43 -0.97 -19.66
C ALA A 73 1.27 -0.84 -21.19
N ASP A 74 1.51 -1.93 -21.93
CA ASP A 74 1.32 -1.98 -23.39
C ASP A 74 -0.16 -2.29 -23.75
N PRO A 75 -0.91 -1.35 -24.37
CA PRO A 75 -2.31 -1.58 -24.74
C PRO A 75 -2.52 -2.76 -25.69
N HIS A 76 -1.54 -3.07 -26.54
CA HIS A 76 -1.62 -4.17 -27.49
C HIS A 76 -1.50 -5.53 -26.79
N GLU A 77 -0.61 -5.66 -25.80
CA GLU A 77 -0.51 -6.86 -24.97
C GLU A 77 -1.74 -7.04 -24.09
N LEU A 78 -2.26 -5.95 -23.50
CA LEU A 78 -3.50 -5.95 -22.73
C LEU A 78 -4.69 -6.40 -23.58
N ALA A 79 -4.82 -5.92 -24.81
CA ALA A 79 -5.90 -6.31 -25.73
C ALA A 79 -5.84 -7.81 -26.08
N LYS A 80 -4.64 -8.35 -26.35
CA LYS A 80 -4.43 -9.78 -26.62
C LYS A 80 -4.78 -10.66 -25.42
N ALA A 81 -4.43 -10.21 -24.22
CA ALA A 81 -4.70 -10.94 -22.98
C ALA A 81 -6.10 -10.71 -22.40
N SER A 82 -6.89 -9.79 -22.97
CA SER A 82 -8.17 -9.30 -22.42
C SER A 82 -9.11 -10.37 -21.88
N LYS A 83 -9.41 -11.42 -22.66
CA LYS A 83 -10.33 -12.50 -22.24
C LYS A 83 -9.82 -13.30 -21.04
N LYS A 84 -8.52 -13.63 -21.01
CA LYS A 84 -7.91 -14.36 -19.89
C LYS A 84 -7.77 -13.46 -18.67
N SER A 85 -7.36 -12.20 -18.89
CA SER A 85 -7.24 -11.19 -17.84
C SER A 85 -8.58 -10.94 -17.15
N LEU A 86 -9.69 -10.89 -17.90
CA LEU A 86 -11.03 -10.71 -17.33
C LEU A 86 -11.42 -11.86 -16.39
N LEU A 87 -11.13 -13.10 -16.75
CA LEU A 87 -11.39 -14.27 -15.90
C LEU A 87 -10.53 -14.26 -14.65
N ILE A 88 -9.25 -13.91 -14.76
CA ILE A 88 -8.33 -13.81 -13.63
C ILE A 88 -8.76 -12.68 -12.70
N ALA A 89 -9.12 -11.51 -13.23
CA ALA A 89 -9.60 -10.37 -12.47
C ALA A 89 -10.93 -10.69 -11.76
N ALA A 90 -11.89 -11.28 -12.45
CA ALA A 90 -13.16 -11.71 -11.87
C ALA A 90 -12.92 -12.74 -10.75
N GLY A 91 -12.11 -13.77 -10.99
CA GLY A 91 -11.75 -14.76 -9.98
C GLY A 91 -11.02 -14.14 -8.79
N GLY A 92 -10.08 -13.22 -9.04
CA GLY A 92 -9.31 -12.50 -8.02
C GLY A 92 -10.15 -11.55 -7.16
N ILE A 93 -11.34 -11.16 -7.60
CA ILE A 93 -12.29 -10.39 -6.80
C ILE A 93 -13.30 -11.31 -6.11
N ILE A 94 -13.94 -12.19 -6.88
CA ILE A 94 -15.03 -13.05 -6.40
C ILE A 94 -14.51 -14.02 -5.32
N LEU A 95 -13.35 -14.63 -5.53
CA LEU A 95 -12.85 -15.65 -4.59
C LEU A 95 -12.46 -15.05 -3.23
N PRO A 96 -11.65 -13.96 -3.14
CA PRO A 96 -11.39 -13.32 -1.85
C PRO A 96 -12.63 -12.70 -1.23
N PHE A 97 -13.58 -12.20 -2.04
CA PHE A 97 -14.83 -11.66 -1.53
C PHE A 97 -15.68 -12.75 -0.84
N ILE A 98 -15.89 -13.88 -1.51
CA ILE A 98 -16.63 -15.03 -0.96
C ILE A 98 -15.90 -15.59 0.27
N GLY A 99 -14.59 -15.76 0.19
CA GLY A 99 -13.77 -16.25 1.30
C GLY A 99 -13.84 -15.32 2.51
N GLY A 100 -13.65 -14.01 2.29
CA GLY A 100 -13.76 -12.99 3.33
C GLY A 100 -15.15 -12.94 3.95
N TYR A 101 -16.20 -13.08 3.15
CA TYR A 101 -17.58 -13.15 3.60
C TYR A 101 -17.85 -14.35 4.54
N PHE A 102 -17.44 -15.55 4.14
CA PHE A 102 -17.62 -16.76 4.97
C PHE A 102 -16.77 -16.71 6.24
N ILE A 103 -15.55 -16.18 6.17
CA ILE A 103 -14.72 -15.99 7.36
C ILE A 103 -15.37 -14.99 8.30
N ALA A 104 -15.80 -13.82 7.80
CA ALA A 104 -16.45 -12.80 8.63
C ALA A 104 -17.69 -13.34 9.36
N THR A 105 -18.55 -14.07 8.65
CA THR A 105 -19.75 -14.69 9.23
C THR A 105 -19.43 -15.83 10.20
N ALA A 106 -18.38 -16.63 9.96
CA ALA A 106 -17.90 -17.64 10.90
C ALA A 106 -17.37 -17.01 12.22
N PHE A 107 -16.84 -15.80 12.15
CA PHE A 107 -16.44 -14.99 13.32
C PHE A 107 -17.60 -14.20 13.94
N GLY A 108 -18.85 -14.45 13.51
CA GLY A 108 -20.06 -13.85 14.10
C GLY A 108 -20.37 -12.43 13.64
N GLN A 109 -19.71 -11.93 12.59
CA GLN A 109 -20.08 -10.64 11.97
C GLN A 109 -21.34 -10.81 11.12
N THR A 110 -22.30 -9.91 11.30
CA THR A 110 -23.53 -9.88 10.48
C THR A 110 -23.23 -9.32 9.08
N MET A 111 -23.98 -9.77 8.06
CA MET A 111 -23.76 -9.37 6.65
C MET A 111 -23.82 -7.86 6.42
N VAL A 112 -24.48 -7.14 7.32
CA VAL A 112 -24.56 -5.68 7.40
C VAL A 112 -24.57 -5.36 8.89
N SER A 113 -23.49 -4.79 9.43
CA SER A 113 -23.58 -4.01 10.66
C SER A 113 -24.15 -2.65 10.26
N ALA A 114 -25.45 -2.47 10.43
CA ALA A 114 -26.07 -1.15 10.40
C ALA A 114 -25.82 -0.44 11.73
#